data_AF-A0A1F8F6C8-F1
#
_entry.id   AF-A0A1F8F6C8-F1
#
_cell.length_a   1.000
_cell.length_b   1.000
_cell.length_c   1.000
_cell.angle_alpha   90.00
_cell.angle_beta   90.00
_cell.angle_gamma   90.00
#
_symmetry.space_group_name_H-M   'P 1'
#
loop_
_entity.id
_entity.type
_entity.pdbx_description
1 polymer ?
#
loop_
_entity_poly.entity_id
_entity_poly.type
_entity_poly.pdbx_seq_one_letter_code
_entity_poly.pdbx_strand_id
1 'polypeptide(L)'
;MRYLLALGTAILFIGCFFQPERIEEEKIDNVVRVFWHEGNNFSVMVKPSGTNRLKLIRFPEYHCDTDAPGVRIFTDVESDKPMWVSSKVGFGGSVNWCVYFVDIHIHSEKDVDGGGWNHGKFGSGQTSVIQ
;
A
#
# COMPACT_ATOMS: atom_id res chain seq x y z
N MET A 1 -30.71 46.60 -22.42
CA MET A 1 -31.16 45.23 -22.08
C MET A 1 -30.41 44.20 -22.94
N ARG A 2 -29.07 44.16 -22.88
CA ARG A 2 -28.21 43.27 -23.72
C ARG A 2 -27.04 42.62 -22.94
N TYR A 3 -26.93 42.85 -21.64
CA TYR A 3 -25.80 42.39 -20.82
C TYR A 3 -26.11 41.20 -19.89
N LEU A 4 -27.36 40.70 -19.90
CA LEU A 4 -27.80 39.61 -19.01
C LEU A 4 -27.52 38.19 -19.55
N LEU A 5 -27.07 38.07 -20.80
CA LEU A 5 -26.83 36.76 -21.45
C LEU A 5 -25.37 36.28 -21.36
N ALA A 6 -24.42 37.11 -20.93
CA ALA A 6 -23.00 36.74 -20.85
C ALA A 6 -22.60 36.09 -19.52
N LEU A 7 -23.42 36.20 -18.46
CA LEU A 7 -23.08 35.67 -17.13
C LEU A 7 -23.43 34.18 -16.95
N GLY A 8 -24.33 33.63 -17.78
CA GLY A 8 -24.78 32.23 -17.65
C GLY A 8 -23.77 31.20 -18.16
N THR A 9 -22.87 31.58 -19.08
CA THR A 9 -21.97 30.65 -19.76
C THR A 9 -20.68 30.36 -18.98
N ALA A 10 -20.31 31.20 -18.01
CA ALA A 10 -19.09 31.02 -17.22
C ALA A 10 -19.23 29.97 -16.09
N ILE A 11 -20.45 29.65 -15.66
CA ILE A 11 -20.70 28.74 -14.53
C ILE A 11 -20.58 27.26 -14.96
N LEU A 12 -20.69 26.95 -16.27
CA LEU A 12 -20.66 25.57 -16.78
C LEU A 12 -19.26 24.99 -16.99
N PHE A 13 -18.18 25.77 -16.80
CA PHE A 13 -16.80 25.29 -17.01
C PHE A 13 -15.99 25.05 -15.72
N ILE A 14 -16.52 25.39 -14.55
CA ILE A 14 -15.79 25.25 -13.28
C ILE A 14 -15.85 23.79 -12.75
N GLY A 15 -16.76 22.96 -13.25
CA GLY A 15 -17.01 21.62 -12.73
C GLY A 15 -16.07 20.48 -13.19
N CYS A 16 -15.15 20.71 -14.14
CA CYS A 16 -14.40 19.61 -14.79
C CYS A 16 -12.97 19.36 -14.30
N PHE A 17 -12.43 20.14 -13.35
CA PHE A 17 -11.00 20.04 -12.99
C PHE A 17 -10.68 19.29 -11.69
N PHE A 18 -11.67 18.90 -10.90
CA PHE A 18 -11.45 18.09 -9.71
C PHE A 18 -12.04 16.69 -9.91
N GLN A 19 -11.19 15.73 -10.29
CA GLN A 19 -11.53 14.33 -10.09
C GLN A 19 -11.48 14.06 -8.58
N PRO A 20 -12.59 13.59 -7.97
CA PRO A 20 -12.56 13.25 -6.56
C PRO A 20 -11.56 12.12 -6.35
N GLU A 21 -10.80 12.22 -5.25
CA GLU A 21 -9.92 11.14 -4.83
C GLU A 21 -10.74 9.87 -4.63
N ARG A 22 -10.32 8.80 -5.30
CA ARG A 22 -10.91 7.48 -5.15
C ARG A 22 -10.14 6.73 -4.08
N ILE A 23 -10.80 6.42 -2.99
CA ILE A 23 -10.22 5.64 -1.90
C ILE A 23 -10.69 4.20 -2.07
N GLU A 24 -9.75 3.27 -2.12
CA GLU A 24 -10.01 1.83 -2.16
C GLU A 24 -9.48 1.17 -0.89
N GLU A 25 -10.29 0.25 -0.34
CA GLU A 25 -9.87 -0.65 0.72
C GLU A 25 -9.69 -2.04 0.09
N GLU A 26 -8.49 -2.61 0.24
CA GLU A 26 -8.12 -3.91 -0.31
C GLU A 26 -7.75 -4.87 0.81
N LYS A 27 -8.34 -6.06 0.77
CA LYS A 27 -7.93 -7.20 1.60
C LYS A 27 -7.19 -8.22 0.73
N ILE A 28 -5.99 -8.58 1.15
CA ILE A 28 -5.13 -9.56 0.48
C ILE A 28 -5.01 -10.78 1.38
N ASP A 29 -5.62 -11.90 0.98
CA ASP A 29 -5.54 -13.17 1.69
C ASP A 29 -4.40 -14.07 1.17
N ASN A 30 -4.07 -15.10 1.95
CA ASN A 30 -3.04 -16.11 1.63
C ASN A 30 -1.64 -15.52 1.44
N VAL A 31 -1.26 -14.61 2.34
CA VAL A 31 0.11 -14.14 2.47
C VAL A 31 0.96 -15.31 2.97
N VAL A 32 2.12 -15.51 2.33
CA VAL A 32 3.06 -16.59 2.63
C VAL A 32 4.34 -16.06 3.26
N ARG A 33 4.76 -14.86 2.85
CA ARG A 33 5.98 -14.19 3.33
C ARG A 33 5.76 -12.68 3.33
N VAL A 34 6.37 -12.01 4.31
CA VAL A 34 6.49 -10.55 4.34
C VAL A 34 7.96 -10.19 4.17
N PHE A 35 8.25 -9.23 3.30
CA PHE A 35 9.60 -8.71 3.11
C PHE A 35 9.65 -7.26 3.54
N TRP A 36 10.53 -6.96 4.51
CA TRP A 36 10.83 -5.59 4.91
C TRP A 36 12.03 -5.06 4.12
N HIS A 37 11.84 -3.97 3.38
CA HIS A 37 12.89 -3.37 2.58
C HIS A 37 13.65 -2.30 3.37
N GLU A 38 12.96 -1.25 3.79
CA GLU A 38 13.49 -0.14 4.61
C GLU A 38 12.32 0.72 5.13
N GLY A 39 12.41 1.26 6.35
CA GLY A 39 11.36 2.14 6.89
C GLY A 39 9.95 1.53 6.76
N ASN A 40 9.04 2.24 6.07
CA ASN A 40 7.67 1.80 5.77
C ASN A 40 7.53 1.02 4.45
N ASN A 41 8.64 0.63 3.81
CA ASN A 41 8.63 -0.06 2.52
C ASN A 41 8.59 -1.58 2.73
N PHE A 42 7.46 -2.19 2.35
CA PHE A 42 7.22 -3.63 2.48
C PHE A 42 6.69 -4.21 1.17
N SER A 43 6.95 -5.50 0.98
CA SER A 43 6.23 -6.31 0.01
C SER A 43 5.75 -7.61 0.64
N VAL A 44 4.68 -8.16 0.08
CA VAL A 44 4.13 -9.44 0.51
C VAL A 44 4.10 -10.41 -0.66
N MET A 45 4.50 -11.64 -0.38
CA MET A 45 4.32 -12.74 -1.32
C MET A 45 3.04 -13.47 -0.98
N VAL A 46 2.17 -13.59 -1.98
CA VAL A 46 0.87 -14.23 -1.86
C VAL A 46 0.81 -15.46 -2.74
N LYS A 47 0.05 -16.46 -2.29
CA LYS A 47 -0.30 -17.64 -3.09
C LYS A 47 -1.80 -17.63 -3.35
N PRO A 48 -2.26 -17.11 -4.50
CA PRO A 48 -3.69 -17.07 -4.82
C PRO A 48 -4.32 -18.47 -4.80
N SER A 49 -5.51 -18.57 -4.21
CA SER A 49 -6.28 -19.81 -4.12
C SER A 49 -6.47 -20.47 -5.48
N GLY A 50 -6.29 -21.80 -5.53
CA GLY A 50 -6.42 -22.56 -6.77
C GLY A 50 -5.24 -22.40 -7.74
N THR A 51 -4.16 -21.73 -7.34
CA THR A 51 -2.95 -21.58 -8.15
C THR A 51 -1.70 -22.09 -7.44
N ASN A 52 -0.74 -22.57 -8.22
CA ASN A 52 0.61 -22.88 -7.75
C ASN A 52 1.60 -21.74 -8.03
N ARG A 53 1.10 -20.55 -8.36
CA ARG A 53 1.93 -19.39 -8.66
C ARG A 53 2.05 -18.51 -7.41
N LEU A 54 3.24 -18.00 -7.17
CA LEU A 54 3.49 -16.98 -6.17
C LEU A 54 3.43 -15.62 -6.86
N LYS A 55 2.78 -14.66 -6.24
CA LYS A 55 2.72 -13.27 -6.70
C LYS A 55 3.35 -12.39 -5.62
N LEU A 56 4.24 -11.50 -6.03
CA LEU A 56 4.76 -10.45 -5.15
C LEU A 56 3.89 -9.20 -5.32
N ILE A 57 3.45 -8.63 -4.20
CA ILE A 57 2.70 -7.39 -4.14
C ILE A 57 3.54 -6.39 -3.36
N ARG A 58 3.80 -5.23 -3.96
CA ARG A 58 4.54 -4.12 -3.34
C ARG A 58 3.54 -3.01 -3.02
N PHE A 59 3.63 -2.47 -1.81
CA PHE A 59 2.81 -1.33 -1.41
C PHE A 59 3.45 -0.01 -1.87
N PRO A 60 2.65 1.05 -2.08
CA PRO A 60 3.18 2.38 -2.35
C PRO A 60 4.09 2.86 -1.22
N GLU A 61 5.17 3.53 -1.59
CA GLU A 61 6.10 4.16 -0.62
C GLU A 61 5.56 5.49 -0.08
N TYR A 62 4.67 6.13 -0.84
CA TYR A 62 4.13 7.45 -0.51
C TYR A 62 2.91 7.34 0.39
N HIS A 63 2.91 8.07 1.50
CA HIS A 63 1.77 8.18 2.40
C HIS A 63 0.86 9.34 2.03
N CYS A 64 -0.46 9.11 2.01
CA CYS A 64 -1.45 10.17 1.75
C CYS A 64 -1.57 11.12 2.94
N ASP A 65 -1.30 10.63 4.15
CA ASP A 65 -1.34 11.36 5.41
C ASP A 65 0.04 11.25 6.08
N THR A 66 0.69 12.38 6.35
CA THR A 66 2.01 12.42 6.99
C THR A 66 1.97 12.02 8.47
N ASP A 67 0.79 12.07 9.08
CA ASP A 67 0.59 11.79 10.50
C ASP A 67 0.06 10.37 10.75
N ALA A 68 -0.29 9.63 9.69
CA ALA A 68 -0.78 8.27 9.80
C ALA A 68 0.35 7.23 9.92
N PRO A 69 0.19 6.18 10.76
CA PRO A 69 1.14 5.09 10.84
C PRO A 69 1.13 4.31 9.53
N GLY A 70 2.15 4.51 8.71
CA GLY A 70 2.20 4.02 7.33
C GLY A 70 1.98 2.53 7.17
N VAL A 71 2.80 1.72 7.85
CA VAL A 71 2.67 0.25 7.88
C VAL A 71 2.69 -0.23 9.33
N ARG A 72 1.76 -1.12 9.66
CA ARG A 72 1.64 -1.75 10.97
C ARG A 72 1.67 -3.26 10.81
N ILE A 73 2.38 -3.94 11.72
CA ILE A 73 2.50 -5.39 11.73
C ILE A 73 1.88 -5.92 13.01
N PHE A 74 0.98 -6.89 12.89
CA PHE A 74 0.28 -7.54 13.99
C PHE A 74 0.63 -9.01 14.00
N THR A 75 1.06 -9.54 15.15
CA THR A 75 1.33 -10.97 15.37
C THR A 75 0.11 -11.64 16.00
N ASP A 76 -1.04 -11.51 15.35
CA ASP A 76 -2.35 -11.88 15.88
C ASP A 76 -3.01 -13.05 15.14
N VAL A 77 -2.34 -13.63 14.15
CA VAL A 77 -2.86 -14.74 13.36
C VAL A 77 -2.38 -16.08 13.92
N GLU A 78 -3.29 -16.98 14.27
CA GLU A 78 -2.95 -18.35 14.67
C GLU A 78 -2.15 -19.08 13.59
N SER A 79 -1.22 -19.95 13.98
CA SER A 79 -0.27 -20.62 13.06
C SER A 79 -0.92 -21.57 12.04
N ASP A 80 -2.18 -21.94 12.22
CA ASP A 80 -2.97 -22.79 11.32
C ASP A 80 -3.87 -21.98 10.37
N LYS A 81 -3.95 -20.66 10.53
CA LYS A 81 -4.73 -19.75 9.69
C LYS A 81 -3.85 -19.11 8.63
N PRO A 82 -4.41 -18.64 7.50
CA PRO A 82 -3.63 -17.88 6.52
C PRO A 82 -3.35 -16.46 7.02
N MET A 83 -2.12 -15.98 6.86
CA MET A 83 -1.77 -14.56 7.01
C MET A 83 -2.47 -13.71 5.95
N TRP A 84 -2.66 -12.43 6.25
CA TRP A 84 -3.40 -11.51 5.39
C TRP A 84 -2.95 -10.06 5.57
N VAL A 85 -3.34 -9.21 4.63
CA VAL A 85 -3.13 -7.76 4.68
C VAL A 85 -4.46 -7.04 4.49
N SER A 86 -4.67 -5.95 5.22
CA SER A 86 -5.67 -4.93 4.93
C SER A 86 -4.96 -3.63 4.59
N SER A 87 -5.35 -2.98 3.50
CA SER A 87 -4.75 -1.72 3.08
C SER A 87 -5.80 -0.74 2.60
N LYS A 88 -5.50 0.55 2.78
CA LYS A 88 -6.33 1.65 2.28
C LYS A 88 -5.48 2.56 1.42
N VAL A 89 -5.86 2.68 0.16
CA VAL A 89 -5.07 3.31 -0.89
C VAL A 89 -5.89 4.43 -1.53
N GLY A 90 -5.28 5.60 -1.66
CA GLY A 90 -5.82 6.73 -2.40
C GLY A 90 -5.34 6.71 -3.86
N PHE A 91 -6.27 6.92 -4.79
CA PHE A 91 -6.03 7.11 -6.21
C PHE A 91 -6.60 8.46 -6.65
N GLY A 92 -5.77 9.32 -7.26
CA GLY A 92 -6.19 10.60 -7.83
C GLY A 92 -5.59 11.83 -7.13
N GLY A 93 -5.67 12.99 -7.80
CA GLY A 93 -5.00 14.22 -7.38
C GLY A 93 -3.60 14.40 -7.98
N SER A 94 -2.73 15.18 -7.33
CA SER A 94 -1.33 15.42 -7.76
C SER A 94 -0.39 14.23 -7.49
N VAL A 95 -0.82 13.26 -6.68
CA VAL A 95 -0.12 12.02 -6.36
C VAL A 95 -0.98 10.87 -6.87
N ASN A 96 -0.55 10.21 -7.95
CA ASN A 96 -1.38 9.20 -8.62
C ASN A 96 -1.66 7.95 -7.77
N TRP A 97 -0.88 7.72 -6.72
CA TRP A 97 -0.99 6.52 -5.88
C TRP A 97 -0.30 6.74 -4.53
N CYS A 98 -1.06 6.75 -3.44
CA CYS A 98 -0.53 6.84 -2.08
C CYS A 98 -1.29 5.91 -1.13
N VAL A 99 -0.67 5.58 0.00
CA VAL A 99 -1.23 4.68 1.01
C VAL A 99 -1.60 5.44 2.29
N TYR A 100 -2.82 5.21 2.79
CA TYR A 100 -3.26 5.72 4.09
C TYR A 100 -2.75 4.82 5.21
N PHE A 101 -2.91 3.50 5.05
CA PHE A 101 -2.36 2.51 5.96
C PHE A 101 -2.20 1.14 5.28
N VAL A 102 -1.28 0.34 5.79
CA VAL A 102 -1.15 -1.10 5.53
C VAL A 102 -1.05 -1.84 6.85
N ASP A 103 -2.00 -2.73 7.09
CA ASP A 103 -2.02 -3.61 8.26
C ASP A 103 -1.67 -5.02 7.81
N ILE A 104 -0.53 -5.51 8.28
CA ILE A 104 0.00 -6.83 7.94
C ILE A 104 -0.19 -7.74 9.15
N HIS A 105 -1.02 -8.77 8.98
CA HIS A 105 -1.37 -9.72 10.04
C HIS A 105 -0.64 -11.04 9.81
N ILE A 106 0.30 -11.36 10.70
CA ILE A 106 1.23 -12.49 10.63
C ILE A 106 1.13 -13.37 11.88
N HIS A 107 1.81 -14.52 11.85
CA HIS A 107 1.82 -15.43 13.01
C HIS A 107 2.84 -14.99 14.07
N SER A 108 4.02 -14.59 13.61
CA SER A 108 5.12 -14.18 14.49
C SER A 108 6.08 -13.25 13.75
N GLU A 109 6.94 -12.57 14.51
CA GLU A 109 8.03 -11.73 13.99
C GLU A 109 8.95 -12.46 13.00
N LYS A 110 9.03 -13.80 13.08
CA LYS A 110 9.86 -14.64 12.21
C LYS A 110 9.32 -14.76 10.78
N ASP A 111 8.08 -14.36 10.54
CA ASP A 111 7.48 -14.34 9.20
C ASP A 111 7.89 -13.11 8.38
N VAL A 112 8.66 -12.19 8.99
CA VAL A 112 9.22 -11.00 8.36
C VAL A 112 10.67 -11.26 7.97
N ASP A 113 10.91 -11.41 6.68
CA ASP A 113 12.24 -11.55 6.11
C ASP A 113 12.81 -10.18 5.71
N GLY A 114 14.12 -10.01 5.84
CA GLY A 114 14.82 -8.89 5.25
C GLY A 114 14.75 -8.96 3.72
N GLY A 115 14.33 -7.88 3.07
CA GLY A 115 14.17 -7.79 1.62
C GLY A 115 15.49 -7.87 0.82
N GLY A 116 16.63 -8.03 1.48
CA GLY A 116 17.89 -8.47 0.88
C GLY A 116 18.56 -7.52 -0.11
N TRP A 117 18.32 -6.20 -0.04
CA TRP A 117 18.92 -5.24 -0.97
C TRP A 117 20.40 -4.98 -0.66
N ASN A 118 21.27 -5.17 -1.66
CA ASN A 118 22.66 -4.74 -1.63
C ASN A 118 22.75 -3.34 -2.25
N HIS A 119 22.97 -2.30 -1.43
CA HIS A 119 23.10 -0.91 -1.89
C HIS A 119 24.47 -0.60 -2.55
N GLY A 120 25.22 -1.62 -2.99
CA GLY A 120 26.29 -1.49 -3.97
C GLY A 120 27.56 -0.75 -3.52
N LYS A 121 27.63 -0.23 -2.27
CA LYS A 121 28.87 0.42 -1.80
C LYS A 121 29.35 0.03 -0.40
N PHE A 122 28.49 -0.36 0.56
CA PHE A 122 28.95 -0.76 1.91
C PHE A 122 28.10 -1.81 2.67
N GLY A 123 27.20 -2.55 2.02
CA GLY A 123 26.43 -3.56 2.76
C GLY A 123 25.68 -4.52 1.87
N SER A 124 26.03 -5.80 1.97
CA SER A 124 25.10 -6.88 1.64
C SER A 124 23.87 -6.72 2.54
N GLY A 125 22.70 -6.53 1.95
CA GLY A 125 21.44 -6.49 2.70
C GLY A 125 21.35 -7.69 3.64
N GLN A 126 20.90 -7.43 4.86
CA GLN A 126 20.79 -8.46 5.89
C GLN A 126 19.84 -9.56 5.41
N THR A 127 20.36 -10.75 5.18
CA THR A 127 19.60 -11.96 4.82
C THR A 127 19.22 -12.81 6.04
N SER A 128 19.66 -12.40 7.23
CA SER A 128 19.34 -13.08 8.49
C SER A 128 18.05 -12.50 9.09
N VAL A 129 17.10 -13.39 9.39
CA VAL A 129 15.85 -13.11 10.12
C VAL A 129 16.16 -12.29 11.37
N ILE A 130 15.41 -11.21 11.59
CA ILE A 130 15.52 -10.38 12.80
C ILE A 130 14.99 -11.22 13.97
N GLN A 131 15.82 -11.45 14.99
CA GLN A 131 15.43 -12.11 16.26
C GLN A 131 15.11 -11.08 17.33
#